data_AF-A0A519KUC7-F1
#
_entry.id   AF-A0A519KUC7-F1
#
_cell.length_a   1.000
_cell.length_b   1.000
_cell.length_c   1.000
_cell.angle_alpha   90.00
_cell.angle_beta   90.00
_cell.angle_gamma   90.00
#
_symmetry.space_group_name_H-M   'P 1'
#
loop_
_entity.id
_entity.type
_entity.pdbx_description
1 polymer ?
#
loop_
_entity_poly.entity_id
_entity_poly.type
_entity_poly.pdbx_seq_one_letter_code
_entity_poly.pdbx_strand_id
1 'polypeptide(L)'
;DFNDTLVGTSGGNVLTGGLGSDVLLGLAGNDTLIGGAGAANTLQGGLGDDVYVVEAQDTVVELAGQGRDRVETTRNLYTLSANVEDLTFTGTGAFTGYGNASDNVLTGGAGDDLLVGGAGADTLNGSLGSDTAVYTAAAGGVNANLTTGAATNDGDDAGDILTSIENLTGSAFDDTLTGAAGINYLIGGAGNDVINGRGGNDWLYGGDGEDTVSYADATAGVAAYLYARTAQDGEGGADVLTGFENVTGSAFNDLLVGDEGNNELRGGAGRDVLLGREGTDRLFGGTGAANQLQGGAGDDAYYVDAAGDTIVELAGEGHDVVITTVNVFNLAANVEDLSFEGTGNFIGSGNASDNEIYGADGDDILNGGGGHDSLNGGVGADILLGGDGNDYLDGSWDTVRDILIGGAGDDTYALRAGDAVVEAIGGGYDTAQILGDYTLAAGVELEVMTANAASSEYNTTIVGNELANTIVGGLGDNVLRGMAGDDRLSGGAGLDRLEGGDGDDLLFGGYGDDLLFGGAGTDTARFSYDRSQYTLTDLG
;
A
#
# COMPACT_ATOMS: atom_id res chain seq x y z
N ASP A 1 -26.85 -29.36 -58.58
CA ASP A 1 -25.98 -29.05 -57.44
C ASP A 1 -25.30 -27.75 -57.78
N PHE A 2 -25.33 -26.80 -56.87
CA PHE A 2 -24.64 -25.52 -57.02
C PHE A 2 -23.28 -25.56 -56.31
N ASN A 3 -22.80 -26.75 -55.94
CA ASN A 3 -21.54 -26.91 -55.24
C ASN A 3 -20.42 -27.13 -56.26
N ASP A 4 -19.51 -26.19 -56.35
CA ASP A 4 -18.44 -26.14 -57.33
C ASP A 4 -17.05 -26.29 -56.68
N THR A 5 -16.08 -26.73 -57.47
CA THR A 5 -14.65 -26.68 -57.09
C THR A 5 -13.92 -25.87 -58.15
N LEU A 6 -13.46 -24.69 -57.76
CA LEU A 6 -12.74 -23.76 -58.61
C LEU A 6 -11.26 -23.85 -58.28
N VAL A 7 -10.43 -24.02 -59.31
CA VAL A 7 -8.98 -24.13 -59.16
C VAL A 7 -8.32 -23.10 -60.07
N GLY A 8 -7.48 -22.26 -59.45
CA GLY A 8 -6.66 -21.26 -60.08
C GLY A 8 -5.44 -21.84 -60.81
N THR A 9 -4.48 -20.97 -61.05
CA THR A 9 -3.23 -21.21 -61.77
C THR A 9 -2.06 -20.72 -60.93
N SER A 10 -0.87 -20.58 -61.51
CA SER A 10 0.31 -20.09 -60.78
C SER A 10 0.49 -18.57 -60.83
N GLY A 11 -0.55 -17.82 -61.16
CA GLY A 11 -0.52 -16.35 -61.20
C GLY A 11 -1.87 -15.81 -60.78
N GLY A 12 -1.93 -14.54 -60.36
CA GLY A 12 -3.10 -13.96 -59.70
C GLY A 12 -4.43 -14.17 -60.43
N ASN A 13 -5.41 -14.66 -59.69
CA ASN A 13 -6.73 -15.08 -60.14
C ASN A 13 -7.84 -14.38 -59.36
N VAL A 14 -9.03 -14.34 -59.95
CA VAL A 14 -10.26 -13.97 -59.24
C VAL A 14 -11.21 -15.15 -59.37
N LEU A 15 -11.47 -15.83 -58.26
CA LEU A 15 -12.35 -16.99 -58.17
C LEU A 15 -13.65 -16.57 -57.47
N THR A 16 -14.80 -16.99 -57.99
CA THR A 16 -16.11 -16.65 -57.41
C THR A 16 -16.97 -17.91 -57.32
N GLY A 17 -17.30 -18.34 -56.09
CA GLY A 17 -18.10 -19.54 -55.83
C GLY A 17 -19.56 -19.37 -56.26
N GLY A 18 -20.20 -18.31 -55.75
CA GLY A 18 -21.58 -17.98 -56.12
C GLY A 18 -22.57 -18.54 -55.11
N LEU A 19 -23.64 -19.20 -55.58
CA LEU A 19 -24.57 -19.92 -54.70
C LEU A 19 -24.03 -21.33 -54.48
N GLY A 20 -24.18 -21.90 -53.28
CA GLY A 20 -23.79 -23.28 -53.03
C GLY A 20 -22.80 -23.40 -51.89
N SER A 21 -22.19 -24.59 -51.74
CA SER A 21 -21.05 -24.84 -50.86
C SER A 21 -19.87 -25.21 -51.75
N ASP A 22 -18.98 -24.24 -51.96
CA ASP A 22 -17.93 -24.29 -52.96
C ASP A 22 -16.55 -24.46 -52.32
N VAL A 23 -15.60 -24.95 -53.12
CA VAL A 23 -14.18 -25.02 -52.77
C VAL A 23 -13.39 -24.20 -53.77
N LEU A 24 -12.73 -23.14 -53.32
CA LEU A 24 -11.90 -22.26 -54.15
C LEU A 24 -10.43 -22.47 -53.78
N LEU A 25 -9.60 -22.84 -54.76
CA LEU A 25 -8.17 -23.10 -54.60
C LEU A 25 -7.36 -22.15 -55.50
N GLY A 26 -6.65 -21.18 -54.97
CA GLY A 26 -5.84 -20.20 -55.73
C GLY A 26 -4.56 -20.80 -56.32
N LEU A 27 -3.85 -21.58 -55.50
CA LEU A 27 -2.54 -22.20 -55.72
C LEU A 27 -1.36 -21.26 -55.49
N ALA A 28 -0.97 -20.44 -56.47
CA ALA A 28 0.16 -19.53 -56.33
C ALA A 28 -0.08 -18.23 -57.10
N GLY A 29 0.57 -17.15 -56.66
CA GLY A 29 0.25 -15.80 -57.10
C GLY A 29 -0.75 -15.15 -56.14
N ASN A 30 -0.98 -13.86 -56.32
CA ASN A 30 -1.87 -13.07 -55.47
C ASN A 30 -3.29 -13.17 -56.02
N ASP A 31 -4.12 -13.97 -55.37
CA ASP A 31 -5.45 -14.36 -55.76
C ASP A 31 -6.53 -13.61 -54.97
N THR A 32 -7.73 -13.49 -55.54
CA THR A 32 -8.92 -12.99 -54.86
C THR A 32 -9.99 -14.07 -54.90
N LEU A 33 -10.32 -14.62 -53.73
CA LEU A 33 -11.27 -15.71 -53.57
C LEU A 33 -12.57 -15.16 -52.96
N ILE A 34 -13.62 -15.11 -53.77
CA ILE A 34 -14.94 -14.60 -53.38
C ILE A 34 -15.85 -15.81 -53.14
N GLY A 35 -16.16 -16.12 -51.88
CA GLY A 35 -17.06 -17.24 -51.54
C GLY A 35 -18.43 -17.08 -52.21
N GLY A 36 -18.95 -15.86 -52.16
CA GLY A 36 -20.24 -15.50 -52.75
C GLY A 36 -21.42 -15.82 -51.84
N ALA A 37 -22.60 -15.36 -52.24
CA ALA A 37 -23.82 -15.51 -51.46
C ALA A 37 -24.30 -16.97 -51.45
N GLY A 38 -24.17 -17.70 -50.34
CA GLY A 38 -24.49 -19.14 -50.37
C GLY A 38 -24.42 -19.86 -49.03
N ALA A 39 -24.23 -21.18 -49.11
CA ALA A 39 -23.84 -21.99 -47.96
C ALA A 39 -22.33 -21.76 -47.67
N ALA A 40 -21.81 -22.40 -46.62
CA ALA A 40 -20.40 -22.28 -46.26
C ALA A 40 -19.47 -22.77 -47.38
N ASN A 41 -18.51 -21.94 -47.78
CA ASN A 41 -17.46 -22.26 -48.74
C ASN A 41 -16.13 -22.56 -48.04
N THR A 42 -15.21 -23.22 -48.74
CA THR A 42 -13.80 -23.36 -48.32
C THR A 42 -12.92 -22.56 -49.27
N LEU A 43 -12.17 -21.59 -48.75
CA LEU A 43 -11.30 -20.72 -49.52
C LEU A 43 -9.83 -21.00 -49.14
N GLN A 44 -8.99 -21.35 -50.11
CA GLN A 44 -7.56 -21.58 -49.92
C GLN A 44 -6.78 -20.89 -51.04
N GLY A 45 -6.09 -19.80 -50.69
CA GLY A 45 -5.33 -18.95 -51.61
C GLY A 45 -4.04 -19.64 -52.06
N GLY A 46 -3.15 -19.99 -51.12
CA GLY A 46 -1.91 -20.69 -51.43
C GLY A 46 -0.73 -19.74 -51.36
N LEU A 47 0.29 -19.91 -52.21
CA LEU A 47 1.49 -19.05 -52.14
C LEU A 47 1.23 -17.67 -52.79
N GLY A 48 1.38 -16.58 -52.07
CA GLY A 48 1.15 -15.22 -52.57
C GLY A 48 0.42 -14.39 -51.54
N ASP A 49 0.25 -13.10 -51.80
CA ASP A 49 -0.58 -12.25 -50.92
C ASP A 49 -2.01 -12.27 -51.47
N ASP A 50 -2.87 -13.06 -50.83
CA ASP A 50 -4.22 -13.38 -51.26
C ASP A 50 -5.30 -12.55 -50.52
N VAL A 51 -6.46 -12.41 -51.16
CA VAL A 51 -7.64 -11.72 -50.61
C VAL A 51 -8.83 -12.67 -50.56
N TYR A 52 -9.34 -12.92 -49.37
CA TYR A 52 -10.52 -13.73 -49.10
C TYR A 52 -11.73 -12.83 -48.85
N VAL A 53 -12.71 -12.82 -49.75
CA VAL A 53 -13.97 -12.09 -49.55
C VAL A 53 -15.03 -13.02 -48.96
N VAL A 54 -15.32 -12.82 -47.68
CA VAL A 54 -16.18 -13.70 -46.87
C VAL A 54 -17.53 -13.03 -46.59
N GLU A 55 -18.59 -13.61 -47.16
CA GLU A 55 -19.98 -13.11 -47.03
C GLU A 55 -20.90 -14.10 -46.29
N ALA A 56 -20.50 -15.37 -46.18
CA ALA A 56 -21.25 -16.44 -45.49
C ALA A 56 -20.40 -17.10 -44.39
N GLN A 57 -20.80 -18.28 -43.90
CA GLN A 57 -20.01 -19.09 -42.95
C GLN A 57 -18.81 -19.78 -43.63
N ASP A 58 -18.06 -19.02 -44.43
CA ASP A 58 -16.92 -19.52 -45.19
C ASP A 58 -15.76 -19.84 -44.25
N THR A 59 -14.98 -20.85 -44.61
CA THR A 59 -13.75 -21.27 -43.92
C THR A 59 -12.56 -20.86 -44.78
N VAL A 60 -11.70 -20.01 -44.22
CA VAL A 60 -10.40 -19.66 -44.82
C VAL A 60 -9.34 -20.63 -44.32
N VAL A 61 -8.58 -21.21 -45.23
CA VAL A 61 -7.49 -22.15 -44.95
C VAL A 61 -6.18 -21.55 -45.44
N GLU A 62 -5.31 -21.23 -44.49
CA GLU A 62 -3.98 -20.67 -44.76
C GLU A 62 -2.90 -21.53 -44.08
N LEU A 63 -1.79 -21.79 -44.77
CA LEU A 63 -0.65 -22.51 -44.19
C LEU A 63 0.48 -21.53 -43.89
N ALA A 64 1.36 -21.92 -42.97
CA ALA A 64 2.49 -21.07 -42.59
C ALA A 64 3.43 -20.76 -43.77
N GLY A 65 3.82 -19.49 -43.90
CA GLY A 65 4.81 -19.02 -44.88
C GLY A 65 4.28 -18.92 -46.31
N GLN A 66 2.98 -18.76 -46.46
CA GLN A 66 2.31 -18.69 -47.75
C GLN A 66 2.16 -17.27 -48.31
N GLY A 67 2.14 -16.25 -47.47
CA GLY A 67 2.16 -14.85 -47.92
C GLY A 67 1.75 -13.93 -46.79
N ARG A 68 1.31 -12.72 -47.15
CA ARG A 68 0.58 -11.82 -46.25
C ARG A 68 -0.85 -11.67 -46.77
N ASP A 69 -1.78 -12.34 -46.10
CA ASP A 69 -3.11 -12.58 -46.60
C ASP A 69 -4.16 -11.75 -45.88
N ARG A 70 -5.24 -11.41 -46.60
CA ARG A 70 -6.29 -10.53 -46.10
C ARG A 70 -7.68 -11.11 -46.23
N VAL A 71 -8.44 -11.08 -45.15
CA VAL A 71 -9.88 -11.28 -45.18
C VAL A 71 -10.60 -9.94 -45.31
N GLU A 72 -11.48 -9.83 -46.29
CA GLU A 72 -12.50 -8.78 -46.38
C GLU A 72 -13.86 -9.38 -46.04
N THR A 73 -14.60 -8.76 -45.12
CA THR A 73 -15.92 -9.28 -44.74
C THR A 73 -16.94 -8.18 -44.48
N THR A 74 -18.22 -8.53 -44.67
CA THR A 74 -19.37 -7.73 -44.23
C THR A 74 -20.08 -8.37 -43.04
N ARG A 75 -19.51 -9.46 -42.49
CA ARG A 75 -20.01 -10.10 -41.28
C ARG A 75 -19.62 -9.27 -40.08
N ASN A 76 -20.61 -8.95 -39.27
CA ASN A 76 -20.50 -8.20 -38.02
C ASN A 76 -19.75 -8.94 -36.90
N LEU A 77 -19.30 -10.17 -37.14
CA LEU A 77 -18.40 -10.93 -36.27
C LEU A 77 -17.51 -11.82 -37.14
N TYR A 78 -16.19 -11.70 -36.98
CA TYR A 78 -15.22 -12.54 -37.67
C TYR A 78 -13.96 -12.79 -36.83
N THR A 79 -13.40 -13.99 -36.94
CA THR A 79 -12.14 -14.39 -36.31
C THR A 79 -11.19 -14.89 -37.39
N LEU A 80 -9.98 -14.35 -37.44
CA LEU A 80 -8.96 -14.81 -38.37
C LEU A 80 -8.57 -16.26 -38.09
N SER A 81 -8.51 -17.06 -39.15
CA SER A 81 -7.83 -18.35 -39.10
C SER A 81 -6.34 -18.14 -38.80
N ALA A 82 -5.66 -19.18 -38.29
CA ALA A 82 -4.21 -19.13 -38.12
C ALA A 82 -3.50 -18.82 -39.44
N ASN A 83 -2.38 -18.08 -39.35
CA ASN A 83 -1.54 -17.64 -40.47
C ASN A 83 -2.21 -16.64 -41.44
N VAL A 84 -3.35 -16.04 -41.09
CA VAL A 84 -3.89 -14.90 -41.85
C VAL A 84 -3.54 -13.63 -41.08
N GLU A 85 -3.02 -12.62 -41.77
CA GLU A 85 -2.48 -11.41 -41.13
C GLU A 85 -3.47 -10.25 -41.09
N ASP A 86 -4.30 -10.07 -42.11
CA ASP A 86 -5.14 -8.87 -42.23
C ASP A 86 -6.64 -9.19 -42.16
N LEU A 87 -7.38 -8.38 -41.41
CA LEU A 87 -8.84 -8.37 -41.37
C LEU A 87 -9.36 -6.98 -41.70
N THR A 88 -10.20 -6.87 -42.73
CA THR A 88 -10.87 -5.63 -43.10
C THR A 88 -12.37 -5.82 -43.11
N PHE A 89 -13.06 -5.11 -42.23
CA PHE A 89 -14.51 -5.02 -42.26
C PHE A 89 -14.96 -3.94 -43.26
N THR A 90 -15.83 -4.31 -44.20
CA THR A 90 -16.34 -3.43 -45.27
C THR A 90 -17.82 -3.10 -45.09
N GLY A 91 -18.43 -3.56 -43.99
CA GLY A 91 -19.79 -3.21 -43.61
C GLY A 91 -19.90 -1.81 -43.00
N THR A 92 -21.11 -1.45 -42.60
CA THR A 92 -21.44 -0.11 -42.06
C THR A 92 -22.04 -0.14 -40.66
N GLY A 93 -22.27 -1.32 -40.09
CA GLY A 93 -22.73 -1.47 -38.71
C GLY A 93 -21.58 -1.86 -37.79
N ALA A 94 -21.86 -2.02 -36.49
CA ALA A 94 -20.89 -2.49 -35.52
C ALA A 94 -20.31 -3.87 -35.90
N PHE A 95 -19.01 -4.01 -35.69
CA PHE A 95 -18.21 -5.18 -36.00
C PHE A 95 -17.44 -5.67 -34.77
N THR A 96 -17.32 -6.98 -34.63
CA THR A 96 -16.39 -7.60 -33.69
C THR A 96 -15.36 -8.40 -34.48
N GLY A 97 -14.11 -7.93 -34.47
CA GLY A 97 -12.98 -8.55 -35.16
C GLY A 97 -12.02 -9.18 -34.18
N TYR A 98 -11.69 -10.45 -34.41
CA TYR A 98 -10.63 -11.16 -33.68
C TYR A 98 -9.49 -11.49 -34.62
N GLY A 99 -8.27 -11.14 -34.23
CA GLY A 99 -7.04 -11.62 -34.84
C GLY A 99 -6.70 -13.04 -34.36
N ASN A 100 -5.43 -13.38 -34.40
CA ASN A 100 -4.87 -14.67 -34.00
C ASN A 100 -3.60 -14.48 -33.15
N ALA A 101 -2.57 -15.28 -33.37
CA ALA A 101 -1.33 -15.25 -32.56
C ALA A 101 -0.13 -14.68 -33.35
N SER A 102 -0.40 -14.02 -34.47
CA SER A 102 0.57 -13.41 -35.37
C SER A 102 0.30 -11.92 -35.44
N ASP A 103 1.30 -11.12 -35.82
CA ASP A 103 1.18 -9.68 -36.02
C ASP A 103 0.08 -9.35 -37.05
N ASN A 104 -1.09 -8.93 -36.58
CA ASN A 104 -2.27 -8.70 -37.38
C ASN A 104 -2.54 -7.22 -37.66
N VAL A 105 -3.23 -6.94 -38.76
CA VAL A 105 -3.84 -5.63 -39.01
C VAL A 105 -5.36 -5.78 -39.09
N LEU A 106 -6.04 -5.27 -38.06
CA LEU A 106 -7.49 -5.26 -37.97
C LEU A 106 -8.00 -3.87 -38.32
N THR A 107 -8.83 -3.78 -39.35
CA THR A 107 -9.49 -2.54 -39.76
C THR A 107 -11.01 -2.70 -39.62
N GLY A 108 -11.57 -1.91 -38.69
CA GLY A 108 -13.00 -1.69 -38.53
C GLY A 108 -13.63 -0.93 -39.70
N GLY A 109 -14.92 -0.64 -39.59
CA GLY A 109 -15.74 0.02 -40.58
C GLY A 109 -16.23 1.39 -40.12
N ALA A 110 -17.54 1.61 -40.24
CA ALA A 110 -18.17 2.89 -39.91
C ALA A 110 -19.08 2.85 -38.67
N GLY A 111 -19.16 1.68 -38.02
CA GLY A 111 -19.92 1.48 -36.80
C GLY A 111 -19.00 1.50 -35.59
N ASP A 112 -19.57 1.36 -34.40
CA ASP A 112 -18.81 1.23 -33.16
C ASP A 112 -18.27 -0.19 -33.07
N ASP A 113 -16.97 -0.37 -33.29
CA ASP A 113 -16.35 -1.67 -33.47
C ASP A 113 -15.57 -2.13 -32.24
N LEU A 114 -15.46 -3.44 -32.08
CA LEU A 114 -14.70 -4.11 -31.04
C LEU A 114 -13.59 -4.93 -31.70
N LEU A 115 -12.34 -4.56 -31.45
CA LEU A 115 -11.16 -5.20 -32.04
C LEU A 115 -10.34 -5.91 -30.96
N VAL A 116 -10.10 -7.20 -31.16
CA VAL A 116 -9.23 -8.04 -30.33
C VAL A 116 -8.08 -8.49 -31.22
N GLY A 117 -6.88 -7.96 -30.98
CA GLY A 117 -5.67 -8.36 -31.71
C GLY A 117 -5.31 -9.82 -31.47
N GLY A 118 -5.19 -10.18 -30.19
CA GLY A 118 -4.70 -11.48 -29.77
C GLY A 118 -3.26 -11.35 -29.31
N ALA A 119 -2.43 -12.34 -29.63
CA ALA A 119 -1.00 -12.27 -29.34
C ALA A 119 -0.24 -11.83 -30.60
N GLY A 120 0.91 -11.19 -30.41
CA GLY A 120 1.69 -10.62 -31.51
C GLY A 120 1.62 -9.09 -31.49
N ALA A 121 2.40 -8.43 -32.34
CA ALA A 121 2.39 -6.97 -32.42
C ALA A 121 1.33 -6.52 -33.43
N ASP A 122 0.15 -6.12 -32.94
CA ASP A 122 -0.99 -5.86 -33.78
C ASP A 122 -1.15 -4.37 -34.14
N THR A 123 -1.88 -4.10 -35.22
CA THR A 123 -2.39 -2.77 -35.56
C THR A 123 -3.91 -2.82 -35.57
N LEU A 124 -4.52 -2.11 -34.61
CA LEU A 124 -5.97 -2.01 -34.47
C LEU A 124 -6.42 -0.63 -34.97
N ASN A 125 -7.20 -0.62 -36.04
CA ASN A 125 -7.73 0.60 -36.66
C ASN A 125 -9.25 0.60 -36.65
N GLY A 126 -9.88 1.36 -35.75
CA GLY A 126 -11.34 1.44 -35.62
C GLY A 126 -12.03 2.10 -36.82
N SER A 127 -11.34 3.03 -37.47
CA SER A 127 -11.84 3.86 -38.58
C SER A 127 -12.87 4.92 -38.15
N LEU A 128 -14.17 4.76 -38.44
CA LEU A 128 -15.20 5.72 -38.03
C LEU A 128 -16.11 5.03 -37.03
N GLY A 129 -16.45 5.71 -35.95
CA GLY A 129 -17.28 5.13 -34.90
C GLY A 129 -16.74 5.55 -33.56
N SER A 130 -17.25 4.93 -32.50
CA SER A 130 -16.58 4.87 -31.20
C SER A 130 -16.07 3.45 -31.01
N ASP A 131 -14.77 3.27 -31.24
CA ASP A 131 -14.17 1.95 -31.39
C ASP A 131 -13.41 1.53 -30.12
N THR A 132 -13.40 0.23 -29.84
CA THR A 132 -12.86 -0.36 -28.61
C THR A 132 -11.77 -1.38 -28.92
N ALA A 133 -10.57 -1.18 -28.37
CA ALA A 133 -9.56 -2.23 -28.28
C ALA A 133 -9.76 -3.04 -26.99
N VAL A 134 -9.74 -4.37 -27.10
CA VAL A 134 -10.13 -5.28 -26.01
C VAL A 134 -9.05 -6.30 -25.70
N TYR A 135 -8.59 -6.31 -24.44
CA TYR A 135 -7.48 -7.11 -23.94
C TYR A 135 -7.89 -8.16 -22.90
N THR A 136 -9.19 -8.45 -22.76
CA THR A 136 -9.73 -9.39 -21.75
C THR A 136 -9.12 -10.80 -21.75
N ALA A 137 -8.45 -11.20 -22.83
CA ALA A 137 -7.83 -12.53 -22.97
C ALA A 137 -6.30 -12.51 -22.75
N ALA A 138 -5.69 -11.35 -22.51
CA ALA A 138 -4.27 -11.19 -22.30
C ALA A 138 -3.78 -11.98 -21.09
N ALA A 139 -2.54 -12.48 -21.16
CA ALA A 139 -1.95 -13.32 -20.11
C ALA A 139 -1.25 -12.54 -18.99
N GLY A 140 -1.27 -11.20 -19.02
CA GLY A 140 -0.70 -10.30 -18.03
C GLY A 140 -1.30 -8.89 -18.11
N GLY A 141 -0.84 -8.00 -17.23
CA GLY A 141 -1.32 -6.61 -17.17
C GLY A 141 -0.96 -5.79 -18.40
N VAL A 142 -1.88 -4.91 -18.81
CA VAL A 142 -1.87 -4.12 -20.04
C VAL A 142 -1.45 -2.69 -19.74
N ASN A 143 -0.60 -2.10 -20.57
CA ASN A 143 -0.30 -0.67 -20.56
C ASN A 143 -0.69 -0.02 -21.89
N ALA A 144 -1.90 0.54 -21.93
CA ALA A 144 -2.50 1.12 -23.13
C ALA A 144 -2.79 2.61 -22.99
N ASN A 145 -2.41 3.38 -24.01
CA ASN A 145 -2.52 4.83 -24.04
C ASN A 145 -3.01 5.33 -25.39
N LEU A 146 -4.24 5.85 -25.42
CA LEU A 146 -4.91 6.37 -26.62
C LEU A 146 -4.32 7.70 -27.09
N THR A 147 -3.71 8.48 -26.17
CA THR A 147 -3.01 9.71 -26.54
C THR A 147 -1.74 9.44 -27.34
N THR A 148 -1.00 8.38 -27.01
CA THR A 148 0.16 7.93 -27.81
C THR A 148 -0.21 7.00 -28.96
N GLY A 149 -1.44 6.46 -28.95
CA GLY A 149 -1.93 5.51 -29.95
C GLY A 149 -1.24 4.16 -29.85
N ALA A 150 -0.98 3.67 -28.64
CA ALA A 150 -0.25 2.41 -28.46
C ALA A 150 -0.66 1.66 -27.18
N ALA A 151 -0.68 0.33 -27.26
CA ALA A 151 -0.55 -0.54 -26.09
C ALA A 151 0.92 -0.96 -26.01
N THR A 152 1.69 -0.31 -25.15
CA THR A 152 3.14 -0.55 -25.04
C THR A 152 3.49 -1.90 -24.42
N ASN A 153 2.53 -2.46 -23.69
CA ASN A 153 2.45 -3.84 -23.26
C ASN A 153 0.98 -4.26 -23.41
N ASP A 154 0.69 -5.19 -24.29
CA ASP A 154 -0.66 -5.75 -24.50
C ASP A 154 -0.98 -6.93 -23.56
N GLY A 155 -0.02 -7.32 -22.72
CA GLY A 155 -0.13 -8.46 -21.81
C GLY A 155 0.24 -9.81 -22.41
N ASP A 156 0.67 -9.86 -23.68
CA ASP A 156 1.05 -11.06 -24.43
C ASP A 156 2.48 -10.97 -25.04
N ASP A 157 3.39 -10.27 -24.35
CA ASP A 157 4.83 -10.09 -24.68
C ASP A 157 5.12 -9.21 -25.92
N ALA A 158 4.13 -8.50 -26.46
CA ALA A 158 4.27 -7.56 -27.57
C ALA A 158 3.57 -6.22 -27.25
N GLY A 159 3.49 -5.35 -28.25
CA GLY A 159 2.77 -4.10 -28.11
C GLY A 159 2.08 -3.73 -29.41
N ASP A 160 0.92 -3.09 -29.26
CA ASP A 160 0.03 -2.77 -30.35
C ASP A 160 0.09 -1.30 -30.75
N ILE A 161 -0.29 -1.05 -32.01
CA ILE A 161 -0.58 0.28 -32.54
C ILE A 161 -2.10 0.47 -32.57
N LEU A 162 -2.57 1.54 -31.93
CA LEU A 162 -3.99 1.89 -31.83
C LEU A 162 -4.25 3.14 -32.67
N THR A 163 -5.11 3.03 -33.68
CA THR A 163 -5.48 4.15 -34.56
C THR A 163 -6.99 4.31 -34.61
N SER A 164 -7.50 5.51 -34.37
CA SER A 164 -8.96 5.76 -34.32
C SER A 164 -9.65 4.78 -33.36
N ILE A 165 -9.11 4.69 -32.13
CA ILE A 165 -9.67 3.92 -31.04
C ILE A 165 -9.98 4.92 -29.93
N GLU A 166 -11.21 4.90 -29.43
CA GLU A 166 -11.67 5.80 -28.38
C GLU A 166 -11.84 5.09 -27.04
N ASN A 167 -11.92 3.76 -27.02
CA ASN A 167 -12.25 3.01 -25.82
C ASN A 167 -11.24 1.87 -25.59
N LEU A 168 -11.06 1.50 -24.32
CA LEU A 168 -10.19 0.39 -23.91
C LEU A 168 -10.94 -0.52 -22.94
N THR A 169 -10.72 -1.82 -23.09
CA THR A 169 -11.03 -2.81 -22.05
C THR A 169 -9.75 -3.56 -21.74
N GLY A 170 -9.32 -3.51 -20.48
CA GLY A 170 -8.16 -4.19 -19.95
C GLY A 170 -8.35 -5.71 -19.82
N SER A 171 -7.45 -6.30 -19.05
CA SER A 171 -7.28 -7.72 -18.81
C SER A 171 -7.90 -8.15 -17.49
N ALA A 172 -7.42 -9.25 -16.91
CA ALA A 172 -7.78 -9.71 -15.57
C ALA A 172 -6.61 -9.54 -14.57
N PHE A 173 -5.67 -8.68 -14.91
CA PHE A 173 -4.47 -8.34 -14.16
C PHE A 173 -4.35 -6.83 -14.06
N ASP A 174 -3.45 -6.37 -13.19
CA ASP A 174 -3.17 -4.95 -12.96
C ASP A 174 -2.82 -4.19 -14.26
N ASP A 175 -3.76 -3.41 -14.77
CA ASP A 175 -3.64 -2.64 -16.00
C ASP A 175 -3.34 -1.16 -15.74
N THR A 176 -2.81 -0.49 -16.76
CA THR A 176 -2.67 0.97 -16.82
C THR A 176 -3.29 1.47 -18.11
N LEU A 177 -4.45 2.12 -18.00
CA LEU A 177 -5.25 2.56 -19.14
C LEU A 177 -5.32 4.10 -19.17
N THR A 178 -4.92 4.68 -20.30
CA THR A 178 -4.96 6.13 -20.52
C THR A 178 -5.81 6.48 -21.73
N GLY A 179 -6.79 7.35 -21.53
CA GLY A 179 -7.65 7.91 -22.57
C GLY A 179 -6.97 8.98 -23.44
N ALA A 180 -7.80 9.83 -24.03
CA ALA A 180 -7.43 10.93 -24.92
C ALA A 180 -8.29 12.16 -24.61
N ALA A 181 -8.19 13.23 -25.40
CA ALA A 181 -8.97 14.46 -25.16
C ALA A 181 -10.47 14.38 -25.55
N GLY A 182 -10.95 13.20 -25.94
CA GLY A 182 -12.32 12.95 -26.38
C GLY A 182 -13.09 12.20 -25.30
N ILE A 183 -14.35 11.84 -25.57
CA ILE A 183 -15.09 10.97 -24.65
C ILE A 183 -14.56 9.54 -24.78
N ASN A 184 -14.13 8.96 -23.67
CA ASN A 184 -13.61 7.60 -23.58
C ASN A 184 -14.48 6.73 -22.65
N TYR A 185 -14.58 5.45 -22.98
CA TYR A 185 -15.11 4.40 -22.12
C TYR A 185 -13.97 3.43 -21.78
N LEU A 186 -13.49 3.50 -20.54
CA LEU A 186 -12.33 2.72 -20.07
C LEU A 186 -12.77 1.73 -19.00
N ILE A 187 -12.47 0.45 -19.21
CA ILE A 187 -12.73 -0.64 -18.25
C ILE A 187 -11.38 -1.26 -17.89
N GLY A 188 -11.01 -1.27 -16.61
CA GLY A 188 -9.85 -2.00 -16.10
C GLY A 188 -10.08 -3.50 -16.24
N GLY A 189 -10.95 -4.06 -15.40
CA GLY A 189 -11.34 -5.46 -15.48
C GLY A 189 -11.27 -6.11 -14.11
N ALA A 190 -10.35 -7.06 -13.95
CA ALA A 190 -9.99 -7.56 -12.63
C ALA A 190 -8.51 -7.26 -12.40
N GLY A 191 -8.08 -7.17 -11.15
CA GLY A 191 -6.73 -6.70 -10.82
C GLY A 191 -6.78 -5.29 -10.27
N ASN A 192 -5.63 -4.76 -9.87
CA ASN A 192 -5.55 -3.41 -9.33
C ASN A 192 -5.16 -2.44 -10.44
N ASP A 193 -6.16 -1.80 -11.04
CA ASP A 193 -6.02 -1.04 -12.27
C ASP A 193 -5.75 0.44 -12.01
N VAL A 194 -4.99 1.08 -12.89
CA VAL A 194 -4.79 2.54 -12.90
C VAL A 194 -5.40 3.14 -14.16
N ILE A 195 -6.42 3.98 -14.00
CA ILE A 195 -7.18 4.54 -15.11
C ILE A 195 -7.10 6.07 -15.11
N ASN A 196 -6.72 6.64 -16.26
CA ASN A 196 -6.68 8.08 -16.50
C ASN A 196 -7.52 8.41 -17.74
N GLY A 197 -8.64 9.10 -17.56
CA GLY A 197 -9.54 9.50 -18.67
C GLY A 197 -8.92 10.53 -19.63
N ARG A 198 -8.01 11.38 -19.11
CA ARG A 198 -7.53 12.62 -19.71
C ARG A 198 -8.63 13.67 -19.73
N GLY A 199 -8.85 14.32 -20.87
CA GLY A 199 -9.84 15.38 -20.97
C GLY A 199 -11.05 14.87 -21.71
N GLY A 200 -12.25 15.17 -21.26
CA GLY A 200 -13.43 14.56 -21.85
C GLY A 200 -14.52 14.40 -20.82
N ASN A 201 -15.67 13.87 -21.22
CA ASN A 201 -16.63 13.42 -20.22
C ASN A 201 -16.60 11.91 -20.26
N ASP A 202 -15.73 11.31 -19.45
CA ASP A 202 -15.38 9.90 -19.60
C ASP A 202 -16.21 9.01 -18.70
N TRP A 203 -16.31 7.74 -19.09
CA TRP A 203 -16.85 6.68 -18.24
C TRP A 203 -15.73 5.73 -17.87
N LEU A 204 -15.36 5.78 -16.59
CA LEU A 204 -14.23 5.05 -16.05
C LEU A 204 -14.75 3.96 -15.11
N TYR A 205 -14.31 2.73 -15.33
CA TYR A 205 -14.66 1.56 -14.53
C TYR A 205 -13.38 0.85 -14.12
N GLY A 206 -13.04 0.80 -12.83
CA GLY A 206 -11.92 0.01 -12.33
C GLY A 206 -12.24 -1.48 -12.49
N GLY A 207 -13.14 -1.99 -11.66
CA GLY A 207 -13.67 -3.34 -11.80
C GLY A 207 -13.58 -4.12 -10.50
N ASP A 208 -13.04 -5.34 -10.56
CA ASP A 208 -12.77 -6.16 -9.38
C ASP A 208 -11.30 -5.97 -8.95
N GLY A 209 -11.05 -5.31 -7.82
CA GLY A 209 -9.70 -5.10 -7.31
C GLY A 209 -9.63 -3.87 -6.42
N GLU A 210 -8.42 -3.38 -6.18
CA GLU A 210 -8.16 -2.08 -5.54
C GLU A 210 -7.74 -1.10 -6.63
N ASP A 211 -8.72 -0.39 -7.20
CA ASP A 211 -8.53 0.37 -8.43
C ASP A 211 -8.28 1.85 -8.15
N THR A 212 -7.44 2.47 -8.98
CA THR A 212 -7.06 3.88 -8.88
C THR A 212 -7.52 4.67 -10.09
N VAL A 213 -8.34 5.71 -9.85
CA VAL A 213 -8.53 6.77 -10.85
C VAL A 213 -7.43 7.82 -10.67
N SER A 214 -6.72 8.12 -11.75
CA SER A 214 -5.54 9.00 -11.72
C SER A 214 -5.72 10.25 -12.57
N TYR A 215 -5.54 11.39 -11.91
CA TYR A 215 -5.50 12.74 -12.48
C TYR A 215 -4.11 13.38 -12.35
N ALA A 216 -3.07 12.58 -12.15
CA ALA A 216 -1.69 13.04 -11.92
C ALA A 216 -1.16 13.99 -13.01
N ASP A 217 -1.61 13.80 -14.25
CA ASP A 217 -1.20 14.60 -15.39
C ASP A 217 -2.17 15.74 -15.72
N ALA A 218 -3.19 15.97 -14.90
CA ALA A 218 -4.14 17.04 -15.10
C ALA A 218 -3.43 18.41 -15.01
N THR A 219 -3.94 19.36 -15.79
CA THR A 219 -3.35 20.67 -16.04
C THR A 219 -4.00 21.78 -15.21
N ALA A 220 -4.95 21.42 -14.35
CA ALA A 220 -5.55 22.25 -13.31
C ALA A 220 -5.98 21.38 -12.13
N GLY A 221 -6.48 22.04 -11.07
CA GLY A 221 -7.00 21.34 -9.88
C GLY A 221 -8.26 20.53 -10.18
N VAL A 222 -8.34 19.39 -9.52
CA VAL A 222 -9.31 18.31 -9.72
C VAL A 222 -10.29 18.30 -8.56
N ALA A 223 -11.54 17.95 -8.83
CA ALA A 223 -12.52 17.67 -7.79
C ALA A 223 -13.13 16.28 -8.01
N ALA A 224 -12.65 15.27 -7.30
CA ALA A 224 -13.05 13.88 -7.44
C ALA A 224 -13.83 13.40 -6.19
N TYR A 225 -14.94 12.70 -6.43
CA TYR A 225 -15.85 12.24 -5.39
C TYR A 225 -16.24 10.79 -5.65
N LEU A 226 -15.63 9.83 -4.93
CA LEU A 226 -15.93 8.41 -5.07
C LEU A 226 -17.37 8.10 -4.67
N TYR A 227 -17.85 8.65 -3.54
CA TYR A 227 -19.23 8.43 -3.08
C TYR A 227 -20.28 8.90 -4.08
N ALA A 228 -19.98 9.98 -4.82
CA ALA A 228 -20.89 10.57 -5.79
C ALA A 228 -20.68 9.99 -7.20
N ARG A 229 -19.59 9.23 -7.39
CA ARG A 229 -19.19 8.62 -8.66
C ARG A 229 -18.94 9.66 -9.77
N THR A 230 -18.32 10.77 -9.39
CA THR A 230 -18.07 11.89 -10.30
C THR A 230 -16.73 12.55 -10.06
N ALA A 231 -16.10 13.05 -11.14
CA ALA A 231 -14.96 13.95 -11.04
C ALA A 231 -15.07 15.13 -12.01
N GLN A 232 -14.51 16.27 -11.65
CA GLN A 232 -14.10 17.31 -12.59
C GLN A 232 -12.62 17.12 -12.86
N ASP A 233 -12.29 16.71 -14.08
CA ASP A 233 -10.99 16.17 -14.49
C ASP A 233 -9.82 17.17 -14.42
N GLY A 234 -10.09 18.48 -14.39
CA GLY A 234 -9.07 19.53 -14.48
C GLY A 234 -8.70 19.92 -15.91
N GLU A 235 -9.24 19.22 -16.92
CA GLU A 235 -9.10 19.46 -18.35
C GLU A 235 -10.35 20.14 -18.97
N GLY A 236 -11.41 20.31 -18.18
CA GLY A 236 -12.64 20.99 -18.58
C GLY A 236 -13.83 20.05 -18.86
N GLY A 237 -13.68 18.78 -18.48
CA GLY A 237 -14.68 17.74 -18.57
C GLY A 237 -15.16 17.24 -17.20
N ALA A 238 -16.10 16.30 -17.24
CA ALA A 238 -16.67 15.66 -16.06
C ALA A 238 -16.82 14.16 -16.27
N ASP A 239 -16.16 13.39 -15.42
CA ASP A 239 -16.11 11.94 -15.52
C ASP A 239 -17.16 11.28 -14.63
N VAL A 240 -17.54 10.07 -15.03
CA VAL A 240 -18.31 9.13 -14.23
C VAL A 240 -17.40 8.01 -13.77
N LEU A 241 -17.36 7.79 -12.46
CA LEU A 241 -16.47 6.84 -11.80
C LEU A 241 -17.24 5.63 -11.28
N THR A 242 -16.74 4.42 -11.43
CA THR A 242 -17.37 3.21 -10.85
C THR A 242 -16.32 2.17 -10.51
N GLY A 243 -16.39 1.59 -9.30
CA GLY A 243 -15.43 0.58 -8.85
C GLY A 243 -14.04 1.19 -8.73
N PHE A 244 -13.91 2.22 -7.90
CA PHE A 244 -12.63 2.82 -7.57
C PHE A 244 -12.60 3.04 -6.07
N GLU A 245 -11.51 2.60 -5.47
CA GLU A 245 -11.22 2.73 -4.05
C GLU A 245 -10.19 3.86 -3.85
N ASN A 246 -9.39 4.16 -4.88
CA ASN A 246 -8.24 5.04 -4.78
C ASN A 246 -8.31 6.21 -5.77
N VAL A 247 -7.79 7.37 -5.36
CA VAL A 247 -7.71 8.57 -6.20
C VAL A 247 -6.33 9.19 -6.12
N THR A 248 -5.74 9.46 -7.28
CA THR A 248 -4.55 10.30 -7.40
C THR A 248 -4.94 11.66 -8.00
N GLY A 249 -4.70 12.73 -7.26
CA GLY A 249 -4.83 14.12 -7.67
C GLY A 249 -3.72 14.58 -8.63
N SER A 250 -3.77 15.86 -8.96
CA SER A 250 -2.90 16.56 -9.89
C SER A 250 -1.70 17.22 -9.19
N ALA A 251 -1.02 18.11 -9.91
CA ALA A 251 0.01 19.00 -9.34
C ALA A 251 -0.56 20.38 -8.91
N PHE A 252 -1.87 20.48 -8.77
CA PHE A 252 -2.60 21.69 -8.39
C PHE A 252 -3.50 21.42 -7.18
N ASN A 253 -4.14 22.48 -6.68
CA ASN A 253 -5.04 22.35 -5.53
C ASN A 253 -6.25 21.46 -5.87
N ASP A 254 -6.31 20.30 -5.26
CA ASP A 254 -7.34 19.30 -5.48
C ASP A 254 -8.33 19.20 -4.32
N LEU A 255 -9.50 18.65 -4.61
CA LEU A 255 -10.48 18.20 -3.63
C LEU A 255 -10.79 16.73 -3.92
N LEU A 256 -10.29 15.85 -3.06
CA LEU A 256 -10.46 14.41 -3.19
C LEU A 256 -11.35 13.92 -2.05
N VAL A 257 -12.43 13.23 -2.39
CA VAL A 257 -13.41 12.73 -1.42
C VAL A 257 -13.66 11.25 -1.66
N GLY A 258 -13.40 10.44 -0.64
CA GLY A 258 -13.64 9.00 -0.59
C GLY A 258 -15.12 8.60 -0.57
N ASP A 259 -15.37 7.33 -0.29
CA ASP A 259 -16.70 6.75 -0.19
C ASP A 259 -17.02 6.19 1.22
N GLU A 260 -17.46 4.95 1.35
CA GLU A 260 -17.70 4.30 2.66
C GLU A 260 -16.76 3.09 2.86
N GLY A 261 -15.95 2.78 1.85
CA GLY A 261 -14.91 1.78 1.91
C GLY A 261 -13.56 2.40 2.22
N ASN A 262 -12.55 1.54 2.37
CA ASN A 262 -11.18 1.98 2.60
C ASN A 262 -10.65 2.64 1.33
N ASN A 263 -10.16 3.88 1.43
CA ASN A 263 -9.69 4.64 0.29
C ASN A 263 -8.23 5.08 0.46
N GLU A 264 -7.47 5.04 -0.63
CA GLU A 264 -6.19 5.73 -0.74
C GLU A 264 -6.35 7.04 -1.53
N LEU A 265 -6.18 8.17 -0.85
CA LEU A 265 -6.28 9.50 -1.43
C LEU A 265 -4.89 10.14 -1.50
N ARG A 266 -4.42 10.46 -2.71
CA ARG A 266 -3.12 11.10 -2.94
C ARG A 266 -3.31 12.48 -3.55
N GLY A 267 -3.08 13.54 -2.78
CA GLY A 267 -3.23 14.93 -3.21
C GLY A 267 -2.29 15.33 -4.34
N GLY A 268 -1.04 14.85 -4.29
CA GLY A 268 -0.04 15.17 -5.30
C GLY A 268 0.75 16.41 -4.91
N ALA A 269 0.67 17.48 -5.69
CA ALA A 269 1.25 18.75 -5.28
C ALA A 269 0.22 19.85 -5.27
N GLY A 270 0.33 20.82 -4.38
CA GLY A 270 -0.68 21.86 -4.29
C GLY A 270 -1.01 22.20 -2.86
N ARG A 271 -2.20 22.78 -2.67
CA ARG A 271 -2.91 22.79 -1.39
C ARG A 271 -4.17 21.98 -1.62
N ASP A 272 -4.18 20.79 -1.07
CA ASP A 272 -5.19 19.79 -1.35
C ASP A 272 -6.11 19.61 -0.15
N VAL A 273 -7.32 19.17 -0.42
CA VAL A 273 -8.31 18.80 0.59
C VAL A 273 -8.68 17.34 0.36
N LEU A 274 -8.31 16.48 1.31
CA LEU A 274 -8.56 15.04 1.27
C LEU A 274 -9.55 14.68 2.36
N LEU A 275 -10.67 14.08 1.98
CA LEU A 275 -11.75 13.68 2.87
C LEU A 275 -12.04 12.18 2.70
N GLY A 276 -11.65 11.33 3.64
CA GLY A 276 -11.84 9.87 3.58
C GLY A 276 -13.31 9.43 3.68
N ARG A 277 -14.00 9.97 4.69
CA ARG A 277 -15.39 9.71 5.12
C ARG A 277 -15.55 8.53 6.07
N GLU A 278 -15.96 7.36 5.61
CA GLU A 278 -16.05 6.15 6.45
C GLU A 278 -15.08 5.14 5.84
N GLY A 279 -14.43 4.31 6.65
CA GLY A 279 -13.43 3.36 6.15
C GLY A 279 -12.13 3.49 6.94
N THR A 280 -11.17 2.61 6.65
CA THR A 280 -9.78 2.78 7.08
C THR A 280 -9.01 3.34 5.89
N ASP A 281 -8.83 4.66 5.90
CA ASP A 281 -8.34 5.44 4.79
C ASP A 281 -6.86 5.79 4.93
N ARG A 282 -6.19 6.02 3.80
CA ARG A 282 -4.81 6.50 3.73
C ARG A 282 -4.77 7.81 2.99
N LEU A 283 -4.47 8.89 3.70
CA LEU A 283 -4.50 10.25 3.16
C LEU A 283 -3.07 10.78 3.02
N PHE A 284 -2.63 10.93 1.77
CA PHE A 284 -1.33 11.48 1.41
C PHE A 284 -1.50 12.91 0.90
N GLY A 285 -1.23 13.90 1.76
CA GLY A 285 -1.30 15.32 1.37
C GLY A 285 -0.36 15.64 0.20
N GLY A 286 0.82 15.04 0.20
CA GLY A 286 1.81 15.20 -0.85
C GLY A 286 2.53 16.56 -0.80
N THR A 287 3.48 16.73 -1.72
CA THR A 287 4.44 17.83 -1.63
C THR A 287 3.79 19.19 -1.90
N GLY A 288 4.09 20.21 -1.11
CA GLY A 288 3.75 21.58 -1.51
C GLY A 288 3.23 22.47 -0.38
N ALA A 289 2.09 23.10 -0.62
CA ALA A 289 1.47 24.01 0.33
C ALA A 289 0.61 23.22 1.32
N ALA A 290 0.37 23.84 2.49
CA ALA A 290 -0.44 23.29 3.57
C ALA A 290 -1.76 22.63 3.11
N ASN A 291 -1.85 21.31 3.25
CA ASN A 291 -3.01 20.48 2.91
C ASN A 291 -4.02 20.41 4.08
N GLN A 292 -5.25 20.00 3.78
CA GLN A 292 -6.28 19.68 4.77
C GLN A 292 -6.64 18.20 4.64
N LEU A 293 -6.41 17.44 5.70
CA LEU A 293 -6.67 16.00 5.75
C LEU A 293 -7.74 15.73 6.80
N GLN A 294 -8.76 14.97 6.43
CA GLN A 294 -9.79 14.46 7.33
C GLN A 294 -10.14 13.04 6.90
N GLY A 295 -9.77 12.06 7.70
CA GLY A 295 -10.05 10.65 7.51
C GLY A 295 -11.53 10.39 7.73
N GLY A 296 -12.04 10.71 8.92
CA GLY A 296 -13.45 10.51 9.26
C GLY A 296 -13.61 9.22 10.06
N ALA A 297 -14.73 8.52 9.91
CA ALA A 297 -15.00 7.35 10.74
C ALA A 297 -14.23 6.10 10.29
N GLY A 298 -13.56 5.43 11.22
CA GLY A 298 -12.71 4.26 11.00
C GLY A 298 -11.26 4.59 11.38
N ASP A 299 -10.39 3.59 11.38
CA ASP A 299 -9.01 3.78 11.82
C ASP A 299 -8.17 4.26 10.63
N ASP A 300 -7.82 5.54 10.58
CA ASP A 300 -7.23 6.22 9.43
C ASP A 300 -5.72 6.50 9.59
N ALA A 301 -5.04 6.63 8.46
CA ALA A 301 -3.62 6.99 8.40
C ALA A 301 -3.37 8.28 7.61
N TYR A 302 -2.82 9.28 8.30
CA TYR A 302 -2.45 10.57 7.75
C TYR A 302 -0.95 10.63 7.43
N TYR A 303 -0.60 10.75 6.16
CA TYR A 303 0.78 10.90 5.70
C TYR A 303 1.13 12.37 5.50
N VAL A 304 1.91 12.92 6.43
CA VAL A 304 2.29 14.33 6.47
C VAL A 304 3.77 14.51 6.09
N ASP A 305 4.02 15.19 4.97
CA ASP A 305 5.37 15.52 4.50
C ASP A 305 5.63 17.04 4.49
N ALA A 306 4.63 17.86 4.81
CA ALA A 306 4.74 19.31 4.90
C ALA A 306 4.24 19.83 6.26
N ALA A 307 5.06 20.66 6.93
CA ALA A 307 4.75 21.25 8.24
C ALA A 307 3.51 22.18 8.26
N GLY A 308 2.95 22.49 7.09
CA GLY A 308 1.76 23.31 6.96
C GLY A 308 0.47 22.49 7.00
N ASP A 309 0.54 21.17 6.87
CA ASP A 309 -0.64 20.32 6.77
C ASP A 309 -1.44 20.36 8.06
N THR A 310 -2.76 20.30 7.90
CA THR A 310 -3.72 20.33 9.00
C THR A 310 -4.57 19.09 8.96
N ILE A 311 -4.70 18.46 10.12
CA ILE A 311 -5.53 17.27 10.32
C ILE A 311 -6.77 17.70 11.12
N VAL A 312 -7.93 17.21 10.70
CA VAL A 312 -9.20 17.38 11.40
C VAL A 312 -9.73 16.01 11.76
N GLU A 313 -9.85 15.76 13.06
CA GLU A 313 -10.39 14.52 13.62
C GLU A 313 -11.51 14.85 14.60
N LEU A 314 -12.66 14.18 14.52
CA LEU A 314 -13.76 14.38 15.46
C LEU A 314 -13.79 13.28 16.52
N ALA A 315 -14.40 13.58 17.66
CA ALA A 315 -14.42 12.64 18.77
C ALA A 315 -15.20 11.35 18.41
N GLY A 316 -14.54 10.20 18.55
CA GLY A 316 -15.13 8.88 18.35
C GLY A 316 -15.27 8.47 16.89
N GLU A 317 -14.44 9.04 16.02
CA GLU A 317 -14.36 8.68 14.60
C GLU A 317 -13.45 7.47 14.37
N GLY A 318 -12.35 7.29 15.11
CA GLY A 318 -11.53 6.08 14.98
C GLY A 318 -10.40 5.99 15.99
N HIS A 319 -9.42 5.14 15.69
CA HIS A 319 -8.08 5.21 16.25
C HIS A 319 -7.09 5.53 15.13
N ASP A 320 -6.62 6.77 15.11
CA ASP A 320 -5.98 7.34 13.93
C ASP A 320 -4.49 7.58 14.13
N VAL A 321 -3.72 7.44 13.06
CA VAL A 321 -2.26 7.61 13.09
C VAL A 321 -1.78 8.70 12.15
N VAL A 322 -0.88 9.55 12.65
CA VAL A 322 -0.05 10.42 11.82
C VAL A 322 1.29 9.77 11.56
N ILE A 323 1.64 9.61 10.30
CA ILE A 323 2.97 9.18 9.85
C ILE A 323 3.63 10.36 9.17
N THR A 324 4.79 10.80 9.68
CA THR A 324 5.39 12.05 9.24
C THR A 324 6.90 12.01 9.10
N THR A 325 7.40 12.76 8.12
CA THR A 325 8.84 13.05 7.95
C THR A 325 9.19 14.48 8.34
N VAL A 326 8.22 15.24 8.87
CA VAL A 326 8.41 16.63 9.29
C VAL A 326 9.10 16.66 10.65
N ASN A 327 10.23 17.39 10.75
CA ASN A 327 11.02 17.47 11.98
C ASN A 327 10.27 17.95 13.24
N VAL A 328 9.16 18.67 13.09
CA VAL A 328 8.37 19.16 14.24
C VAL A 328 6.90 18.94 13.94
N PHE A 329 6.24 18.14 14.75
CA PHE A 329 4.82 17.84 14.59
C PHE A 329 4.11 17.73 15.94
N ASN A 330 2.89 18.27 16.03
CA ASN A 330 2.04 18.13 17.20
C ASN A 330 0.72 17.53 16.73
N LEU A 331 0.24 16.50 17.43
CA LEU A 331 -1.05 15.87 17.11
C LEU A 331 -2.19 16.89 17.23
N ALA A 332 -3.10 16.82 16.26
CA ALA A 332 -4.40 17.47 16.39
C ALA A 332 -5.20 16.81 17.52
N ALA A 333 -6.24 17.48 18.02
CA ALA A 333 -7.11 16.87 19.02
C ALA A 333 -7.81 15.63 18.44
N ASN A 334 -8.03 14.61 19.29
CA ASN A 334 -8.65 13.33 18.96
C ASN A 334 -7.87 12.43 18.00
N VAL A 335 -6.61 12.73 17.69
CA VAL A 335 -5.74 11.77 16.99
C VAL A 335 -4.90 11.03 18.03
N GLU A 336 -4.83 9.71 17.93
CA GLU A 336 -4.23 8.86 18.96
C GLU A 336 -2.72 8.65 18.73
N ASP A 337 -2.28 8.41 17.49
CA ASP A 337 -0.92 7.97 17.24
C ASP A 337 -0.09 8.95 16.42
N LEU A 338 1.20 9.05 16.76
CA LEU A 338 2.22 9.77 16.01
C LEU A 338 3.44 8.89 15.76
N SER A 339 3.81 8.72 14.50
CA SER A 339 5.01 7.99 14.10
C SER A 339 5.88 8.85 13.18
N PHE A 340 7.13 9.04 13.56
CA PHE A 340 8.13 9.66 12.71
C PHE A 340 8.82 8.62 11.82
N GLU A 341 9.13 8.99 10.58
CA GLU A 341 9.93 8.19 9.67
C GLU A 341 11.18 8.95 9.19
N GLY A 342 12.30 8.23 9.11
CA GLY A 342 13.54 8.71 8.52
C GLY A 342 14.69 8.84 9.51
N THR A 343 15.73 9.56 9.08
CA THR A 343 16.96 9.78 9.85
C THR A 343 17.12 11.27 10.12
N GLY A 344 16.68 11.75 11.26
CA GLY A 344 16.67 13.15 11.63
C GLY A 344 16.24 13.32 13.07
N ASN A 345 16.50 14.50 13.65
CA ASN A 345 16.05 14.81 15.00
C ASN A 345 14.64 15.39 14.91
N PHE A 346 13.69 14.70 15.52
CA PHE A 346 12.27 15.02 15.51
C PHE A 346 11.84 15.63 16.86
N ILE A 347 10.83 16.48 16.79
CA ILE A 347 10.14 17.03 17.95
C ILE A 347 8.67 16.71 17.80
N GLY A 348 8.19 15.75 18.59
CA GLY A 348 6.82 15.28 18.61
C GLY A 348 6.08 15.76 19.85
N SER A 349 4.79 16.06 19.72
CA SER A 349 3.92 16.18 20.88
C SER A 349 2.56 15.56 20.62
N GLY A 350 2.04 14.84 21.61
CA GLY A 350 0.67 14.34 21.64
C GLY A 350 -0.33 15.45 21.98
N ASN A 351 -1.50 15.03 22.46
CA ASN A 351 -2.62 15.89 22.79
C ASN A 351 -3.09 15.67 24.25
N ALA A 352 -4.39 15.51 24.47
CA ALA A 352 -4.98 15.31 25.80
C ALA A 352 -5.63 13.91 25.96
N SER A 353 -5.52 13.08 24.92
CA SER A 353 -5.93 11.69 24.86
C SER A 353 -4.72 10.80 25.12
N ASP A 354 -4.97 9.52 25.42
CA ASP A 354 -3.92 8.49 25.49
C ASP A 354 -3.27 8.34 24.11
N ASN A 355 -1.99 8.69 23.99
CA ASN A 355 -1.27 8.71 22.71
C ASN A 355 -0.18 7.64 22.61
N GLU A 356 0.00 7.07 21.42
CA GLU A 356 1.19 6.26 21.09
C GLU A 356 2.14 7.05 20.19
N ILE A 357 3.33 7.38 20.69
CA ILE A 357 4.31 8.24 20.00
C ILE A 357 5.61 7.49 19.76
N TYR A 358 5.96 7.32 18.49
CA TYR A 358 7.20 6.70 18.04
C TYR A 358 8.10 7.73 17.36
N GLY A 359 9.31 7.91 17.92
CA GLY A 359 10.43 8.54 17.26
C GLY A 359 11.01 7.68 16.14
N ALA A 360 12.15 8.10 15.61
CA ALA A 360 12.82 7.45 14.49
C ALA A 360 14.33 7.32 14.76
N ASP A 361 15.17 7.34 13.72
CA ASP A 361 16.61 7.44 13.91
C ASP A 361 16.99 8.92 14.10
N GLY A 362 17.61 9.29 15.22
CA GLY A 362 18.03 10.65 15.54
C GLY A 362 17.90 10.94 17.03
N ASP A 363 18.40 12.09 17.49
CA ASP A 363 18.18 12.50 18.88
C ASP A 363 16.83 13.24 18.95
N ASP A 364 15.78 12.53 19.37
CA ASP A 364 14.38 12.96 19.31
C ASP A 364 13.90 13.57 20.64
N ILE A 365 12.89 14.42 20.56
CA ILE A 365 12.19 15.00 21.71
C ILE A 365 10.71 14.72 21.58
N LEU A 366 10.19 13.82 22.41
CA LEU A 366 8.78 13.40 22.37
C LEU A 366 8.09 13.82 23.67
N ASN A 367 6.87 14.35 23.55
CA ASN A 367 6.07 14.78 24.68
C ASN A 367 4.65 14.21 24.57
N GLY A 368 4.23 13.34 25.49
CA GLY A 368 2.88 12.74 25.49
C GLY A 368 1.81 13.81 25.65
N GLY A 369 1.98 14.69 26.63
CA GLY A 369 1.09 15.81 26.87
C GLY A 369 0.19 15.52 28.07
N GLY A 370 -1.04 15.10 27.83
CA GLY A 370 -1.86 14.53 28.89
C GLY A 370 -2.65 13.35 28.37
N GLY A 371 -3.02 12.43 29.25
CA GLY A 371 -3.50 11.11 28.84
C GLY A 371 -2.57 10.04 29.41
N HIS A 372 -2.86 8.78 29.15
CA HIS A 372 -1.97 7.67 29.47
C HIS A 372 -1.14 7.33 28.23
N ASP A 373 0.03 7.96 28.10
CA ASP A 373 0.79 7.96 26.85
C ASP A 373 1.84 6.83 26.81
N SER A 374 2.15 6.35 25.62
CA SER A 374 3.23 5.39 25.35
C SER A 374 4.24 6.00 24.38
N LEU A 375 5.46 6.25 24.85
CA LEU A 375 6.50 6.93 24.10
C LEU A 375 7.68 5.98 23.83
N ASN A 376 8.10 5.91 22.57
CA ASN A 376 9.31 5.22 22.15
C ASN A 376 10.27 6.18 21.43
N GLY A 377 11.49 6.35 21.95
CA GLY A 377 12.48 7.29 21.41
C GLY A 377 13.00 6.94 20.01
N GLY A 378 13.11 5.65 19.70
CA GLY A 378 13.82 5.21 18.50
C GLY A 378 15.34 5.20 18.71
N VAL A 379 16.11 5.24 17.62
CA VAL A 379 17.57 5.12 17.73
C VAL A 379 18.19 6.49 17.93
N GLY A 380 18.89 6.72 19.04
CA GLY A 380 19.52 8.01 19.30
C GLY A 380 19.62 8.34 20.78
N ALA A 381 19.97 9.59 21.09
CA ALA A 381 19.93 10.10 22.46
C ALA A 381 18.66 10.93 22.66
N ASP A 382 17.61 10.28 23.14
CA ASP A 382 16.26 10.85 23.12
C ASP A 382 15.87 11.52 24.44
N ILE A 383 14.87 12.40 24.36
CA ILE A 383 14.21 13.00 25.50
C ILE A 383 12.72 12.69 25.42
N LEU A 384 12.23 11.89 26.37
CA LEU A 384 10.84 11.49 26.49
C LEU A 384 10.21 12.20 27.68
N LEU A 385 9.12 12.93 27.44
CA LEU A 385 8.30 13.58 28.46
C LEU A 385 6.91 12.94 28.44
N GLY A 386 6.50 12.26 29.51
CA GLY A 386 5.16 11.66 29.61
C GLY A 386 4.09 12.75 29.69
N GLY A 387 4.08 13.48 30.80
CA GLY A 387 3.17 14.60 31.02
C GLY A 387 2.21 14.36 32.17
N ASP A 388 0.92 14.59 31.94
CA ASP A 388 -0.13 14.28 32.90
C ASP A 388 -0.73 12.89 32.60
N GLY A 389 -0.65 11.95 33.53
CA GLY A 389 -1.26 10.63 33.41
C GLY A 389 -0.27 9.54 33.81
N ASN A 390 -0.62 8.30 33.50
CA ASN A 390 0.24 7.15 33.82
C ASN A 390 0.87 6.72 32.51
N ASP A 391 2.12 7.11 32.32
CA ASP A 391 2.79 7.02 31.03
C ASP A 391 3.76 5.84 30.98
N TYR A 392 4.01 5.32 29.79
CA TYR A 392 5.04 4.33 29.51
C TYR A 392 6.12 4.96 28.63
N LEU A 393 7.35 5.03 29.12
CA LEU A 393 8.46 5.65 28.40
C LEU A 393 9.57 4.62 28.13
N ASP A 394 9.92 4.42 26.87
CA ASP A 394 10.98 3.52 26.40
C ASP A 394 11.96 4.27 25.49
N GLY A 395 13.20 4.48 25.96
CA GLY A 395 14.28 5.10 25.17
C GLY A 395 14.71 4.32 23.93
N SER A 396 14.22 3.08 23.77
CA SER A 396 14.53 2.09 22.72
C SER A 396 15.58 1.05 23.10
N TRP A 397 15.85 0.14 22.15
CA TRP A 397 16.70 -1.02 22.32
C TRP A 397 18.20 -0.75 22.16
N ASP A 398 18.60 0.48 21.82
CA ASP A 398 20.00 0.77 21.57
C ASP A 398 20.80 0.96 22.88
N THR A 399 22.06 1.40 22.77
CA THR A 399 22.98 1.57 23.92
C THR A 399 23.34 3.03 24.20
N VAL A 400 22.74 3.94 23.44
CA VAL A 400 22.83 5.37 23.63
C VAL A 400 21.97 5.72 24.85
N ARG A 401 22.26 6.87 25.46
CA ARG A 401 21.58 7.27 26.69
C ARG A 401 20.43 8.18 26.35
N ASP A 402 19.27 7.81 26.89
CA ASP A 402 18.06 8.61 26.84
C ASP A 402 17.78 9.32 28.17
N ILE A 403 16.90 10.31 28.10
CA ILE A 403 16.36 11.05 29.25
C ILE A 403 14.85 10.81 29.29
N LEU A 404 14.38 10.11 30.32
CA LEU A 404 12.96 9.80 30.51
C LEU A 404 12.42 10.62 31.70
N ILE A 405 11.31 11.32 31.47
CA ILE A 405 10.68 12.24 32.42
C ILE A 405 9.19 11.89 32.44
N GLY A 406 8.72 11.13 33.43
CA GLY A 406 7.33 10.66 33.51
C GLY A 406 6.37 11.83 33.66
N GLY A 407 6.43 12.54 34.78
CA GLY A 407 5.63 13.74 34.99
C GLY A 407 4.72 13.58 36.20
N ALA A 408 3.42 13.66 36.00
CA ALA A 408 2.43 13.53 37.06
C ALA A 408 1.53 12.31 36.80
N GLY A 409 1.41 11.42 37.77
CA GLY A 409 0.72 10.13 37.66
C GLY A 409 1.69 9.00 37.97
N ASP A 410 1.22 7.76 37.85
CA ASP A 410 2.03 6.58 38.19
C ASP A 410 2.70 6.04 36.92
N ASP A 411 3.94 6.45 36.67
CA ASP A 411 4.63 6.23 35.40
C ASP A 411 5.43 4.91 35.37
N THR A 412 5.73 4.45 34.15
CA THR A 412 6.53 3.25 33.90
C THR A 412 7.68 3.55 32.95
N TYR A 413 8.90 3.38 33.43
CA TYR A 413 10.12 3.55 32.62
C TYR A 413 10.70 2.20 32.18
N ALA A 414 10.93 2.01 30.88
CA ALA A 414 11.70 0.90 30.36
C ALA A 414 13.18 1.29 30.27
N LEU A 415 13.98 0.88 31.26
CA LEU A 415 15.35 1.35 31.45
C LEU A 415 16.41 0.32 31.04
N ARG A 416 17.46 0.83 30.42
CA ARG A 416 18.68 0.13 30.01
C ARG A 416 19.92 0.88 30.49
N ALA A 417 21.08 0.27 30.27
CA ALA A 417 22.35 0.78 30.76
C ALA A 417 22.71 2.13 30.11
N GLY A 418 22.59 3.22 30.87
CA GLY A 418 22.97 4.55 30.43
C GLY A 418 21.87 5.57 30.70
N ASP A 419 20.61 5.14 30.61
CA ASP A 419 19.41 5.96 30.68
C ASP A 419 19.33 6.77 31.96
N ALA A 420 18.86 8.01 31.82
CA ALA A 420 18.64 8.93 32.91
C ALA A 420 17.14 9.13 33.13
N VAL A 421 16.69 8.91 34.37
CA VAL A 421 15.33 9.24 34.80
C VAL A 421 15.34 10.57 35.54
N VAL A 422 14.34 11.41 35.27
CA VAL A 422 14.11 12.66 36.01
C VAL A 422 12.73 12.63 36.65
N GLU A 423 12.72 12.69 37.97
CA GLU A 423 11.52 12.63 38.79
C GLU A 423 11.13 13.99 39.38
N ALA A 424 9.83 14.25 39.43
CA ALA A 424 9.27 15.45 40.04
C ALA A 424 8.75 15.14 41.46
N ILE A 425 8.86 16.11 42.37
CA ILE A 425 8.26 15.96 43.71
C ILE A 425 6.74 15.85 43.56
N GLY A 426 6.19 14.70 43.90
CA GLY A 426 4.76 14.40 43.78
C GLY A 426 4.33 14.03 42.36
N GLY A 427 5.22 13.38 41.59
CA GLY A 427 4.93 12.75 40.29
C GLY A 427 3.90 11.66 40.44
N GLY A 428 4.22 10.57 41.12
CA GLY A 428 3.21 9.61 41.57
C GLY A 428 3.85 8.43 42.27
N TYR A 429 3.38 7.22 41.94
CA TYR A 429 4.04 5.96 42.26
C TYR A 429 4.67 5.37 41.00
N ASP A 430 5.94 5.66 40.80
CA ASP A 430 6.64 5.43 39.56
C ASP A 430 7.43 4.11 39.60
N THR A 431 7.40 3.41 38.47
CA THR A 431 8.01 2.09 38.35
C THR A 431 9.03 2.06 37.23
N ALA A 432 10.12 1.34 37.43
CA ALA A 432 11.08 1.07 36.36
C ALA A 432 11.14 -0.41 36.04
N GLN A 433 10.89 -0.73 34.78
CA GLN A 433 11.15 -2.02 34.17
C GLN A 433 12.58 -2.04 33.65
N ILE A 434 13.43 -2.84 34.29
CA ILE A 434 14.85 -2.91 34.00
C ILE A 434 15.11 -4.00 32.95
N LEU A 435 15.52 -3.57 31.76
CA LEU A 435 15.71 -4.41 30.56
C LEU A 435 17.18 -4.79 30.30
N GLY A 436 18.04 -4.68 31.32
CA GLY A 436 19.46 -5.01 31.30
C GLY A 436 20.14 -4.64 32.62
N ASP A 437 21.47 -4.62 32.69
CA ASP A 437 22.14 -4.13 33.90
C ASP A 437 21.85 -2.62 34.08
N TYR A 438 21.49 -2.20 35.29
CA TYR A 438 21.14 -0.80 35.59
C TYR A 438 21.67 -0.34 36.95
N THR A 439 22.01 0.93 37.04
CA THR A 439 22.40 1.60 38.29
C THR A 439 21.64 2.91 38.40
N LEU A 440 20.79 3.01 39.41
CA LEU A 440 19.98 4.19 39.68
C LEU A 440 20.89 5.36 40.10
N ALA A 441 20.67 6.51 39.48
CA ALA A 441 21.44 7.71 39.78
C ALA A 441 21.12 8.24 41.18
N ALA A 442 22.09 8.95 41.78
CA ALA A 442 21.91 9.56 43.10
C ALA A 442 20.77 10.58 43.09
N GLY A 443 19.93 10.53 44.13
CA GLY A 443 18.80 11.43 44.34
C GLY A 443 17.57 11.19 43.48
N VAL A 444 17.55 10.14 42.64
CA VAL A 444 16.37 9.72 41.87
C VAL A 444 15.51 8.80 42.73
N GLU A 445 14.24 9.16 42.93
CA GLU A 445 13.28 8.37 43.71
C GLU A 445 12.39 7.57 42.75
N LEU A 446 12.58 6.24 42.69
CA LEU A 446 11.66 5.33 42.02
C LEU A 446 11.08 4.38 43.06
N GLU A 447 9.76 4.21 43.06
CA GLU A 447 9.06 3.42 44.05
C GLU A 447 9.39 1.93 43.92
N VAL A 448 9.43 1.41 42.69
CA VAL A 448 9.76 0.00 42.42
C VAL A 448 10.59 -0.15 41.16
N MET A 449 11.77 -0.76 41.28
CA MET A 449 12.55 -1.26 40.16
C MET A 449 12.36 -2.77 40.01
N THR A 450 11.92 -3.22 38.83
CA THR A 450 11.63 -4.62 38.54
C THR A 450 12.49 -5.12 37.37
N ALA A 451 13.22 -6.20 37.55
CA ALA A 451 13.92 -6.87 36.47
C ALA A 451 12.93 -7.47 35.46
N ASN A 452 13.32 -7.57 34.19
CA ASN A 452 12.52 -8.24 33.18
C ASN A 452 12.20 -9.71 33.58
N ALA A 453 10.92 -10.00 33.82
CA ALA A 453 10.45 -11.30 34.29
C ALA A 453 10.27 -12.35 33.16
N ALA A 454 10.62 -12.04 31.92
CA ALA A 454 10.25 -12.84 30.75
C ALA A 454 11.03 -14.16 30.59
N SER A 455 12.21 -14.32 31.20
CA SER A 455 13.00 -15.56 31.08
C SER A 455 13.96 -15.76 32.24
N SER A 456 14.23 -17.02 32.59
CA SER A 456 15.29 -17.41 33.53
C SER A 456 16.70 -17.27 32.97
N GLU A 457 16.85 -16.85 31.71
CA GLU A 457 18.16 -16.56 31.09
C GLU A 457 18.60 -15.10 31.27
N TYR A 458 17.70 -14.21 31.69
CA TYR A 458 18.03 -12.81 31.97
C TYR A 458 18.53 -12.67 33.40
N ASN A 459 19.85 -12.73 33.55
CA ASN A 459 20.52 -12.37 34.79
C ASN A 459 20.71 -10.87 34.79
N THR A 460 20.11 -10.18 35.76
CA THR A 460 20.12 -8.72 35.81
C THR A 460 20.86 -8.23 37.05
N THR A 461 21.77 -7.27 36.87
CA THR A 461 22.34 -6.49 37.97
C THR A 461 21.56 -5.18 38.12
N ILE A 462 20.86 -5.03 39.23
CA ILE A 462 20.16 -3.78 39.58
C ILE A 462 20.83 -3.19 40.81
N VAL A 463 21.28 -1.94 40.69
CA VAL A 463 21.90 -1.19 41.78
C VAL A 463 21.03 0.03 42.09
N GLY A 464 20.59 0.13 43.33
CA GLY A 464 19.91 1.28 43.92
C GLY A 464 20.85 2.46 44.16
N ASN A 465 20.38 3.40 44.98
CA ASN A 465 21.09 4.63 45.32
C ASN A 465 21.07 4.86 46.84
N GLU A 466 21.15 6.11 47.28
CA GLU A 466 21.17 6.44 48.71
C GLU A 466 19.79 6.59 49.37
N LEU A 467 18.71 6.35 48.62
CA LEU A 467 17.34 6.40 49.08
C LEU A 467 16.83 4.99 49.37
N ALA A 468 15.74 4.88 50.14
CA ALA A 468 15.09 3.59 50.38
C ALA A 468 14.47 3.05 49.07
N ASN A 469 15.09 2.05 48.46
CA ASN A 469 14.68 1.47 47.19
C ASN A 469 13.88 0.18 47.39
N THR A 470 12.90 -0.07 46.52
CA THR A 470 12.30 -1.41 46.37
C THR A 470 12.75 -2.02 45.06
N ILE A 471 13.47 -3.14 45.13
CA ILE A 471 14.05 -3.82 43.98
C ILE A 471 13.53 -5.24 43.92
N VAL A 472 12.96 -5.62 42.78
CA VAL A 472 12.38 -6.95 42.53
C VAL A 472 13.08 -7.58 41.33
N GLY A 473 13.78 -8.68 41.57
CA GLY A 473 14.36 -9.53 40.55
C GLY A 473 13.32 -10.40 39.84
N GLY A 474 13.80 -11.16 38.85
CA GLY A 474 12.97 -11.92 37.92
C GLY A 474 13.02 -13.43 38.16
N LEU A 475 13.09 -14.18 37.05
CA LEU A 475 13.22 -15.64 37.04
C LEU A 475 14.66 -16.13 36.87
N GLY A 476 15.61 -15.23 36.57
CA GLY A 476 17.03 -15.52 36.36
C GLY A 476 17.86 -15.36 37.63
N ASP A 477 19.18 -15.58 37.53
CA ASP A 477 20.11 -15.40 38.66
C ASP A 477 20.48 -13.91 38.77
N ASN A 478 19.83 -13.17 39.68
CA ASN A 478 19.94 -11.71 39.74
C ASN A 478 20.99 -11.24 40.76
N VAL A 479 21.51 -10.03 40.56
CA VAL A 479 22.34 -9.31 41.54
C VAL A 479 21.65 -8.01 41.90
N LEU A 480 21.07 -7.93 43.10
CA LEU A 480 20.35 -6.75 43.58
C LEU A 480 21.19 -6.07 44.66
N ARG A 481 21.42 -4.76 44.54
CA ARG A 481 22.17 -3.96 45.52
C ARG A 481 21.33 -2.76 45.94
N GLY A 482 21.01 -2.61 47.22
CA GLY A 482 20.26 -1.47 47.75
C GLY A 482 21.14 -0.21 47.85
N MET A 483 22.36 -0.38 48.38
CA MET A 483 23.40 0.63 48.61
C MET A 483 23.25 1.36 49.95
N ALA A 484 22.50 2.45 50.03
CA ALA A 484 22.23 3.10 51.32
C ALA A 484 20.76 3.48 51.41
N GLY A 485 20.20 3.51 52.61
CA GLY A 485 18.76 3.64 52.81
C GLY A 485 18.15 2.34 53.33
N ASP A 486 16.88 2.37 53.71
CA ASP A 486 16.19 1.19 54.24
C ASP A 486 15.54 0.40 53.09
N ASP A 487 16.30 -0.49 52.47
CA ASP A 487 15.95 -1.09 51.19
C ASP A 487 15.06 -2.33 51.30
N ARG A 488 14.30 -2.62 50.23
CA ARG A 488 13.51 -3.86 50.08
C ARG A 488 13.95 -4.59 48.83
N LEU A 489 14.69 -5.69 48.99
CA LEU A 489 15.21 -6.47 47.88
C LEU A 489 14.52 -7.83 47.81
N SER A 490 14.00 -8.19 46.64
CA SER A 490 13.36 -9.49 46.40
C SER A 490 13.99 -10.18 45.19
N GLY A 491 14.71 -11.29 45.36
CA GLY A 491 15.43 -11.99 44.29
C GLY A 491 14.52 -12.61 43.23
N GLY A 492 13.44 -13.27 43.68
CA GLY A 492 12.48 -13.91 42.77
C GLY A 492 12.72 -15.40 42.68
N ALA A 493 12.98 -15.93 41.48
CA ALA A 493 13.44 -17.30 41.30
C ALA A 493 14.82 -17.29 40.65
N GLY A 494 15.68 -18.24 40.99
CA GLY A 494 17.06 -18.28 40.50
C GLY A 494 18.04 -18.39 41.67
N LEU A 495 19.33 -18.32 41.37
CA LEU A 495 20.39 -18.19 42.38
C LEU A 495 20.71 -16.71 42.57
N ASP A 496 19.95 -16.06 43.43
CA ASP A 496 20.04 -14.62 43.57
C ASP A 496 21.12 -14.18 44.56
N ARG A 497 21.71 -13.00 44.32
CA ARG A 497 22.59 -12.30 45.26
C ARG A 497 21.97 -10.96 45.62
N LEU A 498 21.57 -10.81 46.88
CA LEU A 498 21.00 -9.57 47.42
C LEU A 498 22.00 -8.93 48.39
N GLU A 499 22.30 -7.66 48.19
CA GLU A 499 23.15 -6.84 49.06
C GLU A 499 22.35 -5.61 49.51
N GLY A 500 21.93 -5.56 50.78
CA GLY A 500 21.21 -4.43 51.37
C GLY A 500 22.06 -3.16 51.35
N GLY A 501 23.10 -3.12 52.17
CA GLY A 501 24.05 -2.01 52.21
C GLY A 501 24.03 -1.30 53.56
N ASP A 502 24.02 0.03 53.57
CA ASP A 502 23.90 0.84 54.79
C ASP A 502 22.42 1.18 55.05
N GLY A 503 21.81 0.71 56.13
CA GLY A 503 20.40 0.99 56.45
C GLY A 503 19.73 -0.22 57.13
N ASP A 504 18.45 -0.10 57.47
CA ASP A 504 17.68 -1.23 57.99
C ASP A 504 17.00 -1.97 56.82
N ASP A 505 17.68 -2.97 56.26
CA ASP A 505 17.26 -3.59 54.99
C ASP A 505 16.34 -4.80 55.17
N LEU A 506 15.50 -5.05 54.17
CA LEU A 506 14.60 -6.19 54.10
C LEU A 506 14.88 -7.03 52.85
N LEU A 507 15.44 -8.22 53.06
CA LEU A 507 15.91 -9.12 52.01
C LEU A 507 15.04 -10.36 51.89
N PHE A 508 14.54 -10.63 50.68
CA PHE A 508 13.76 -11.81 50.33
C PHE A 508 14.44 -12.55 49.17
N GLY A 509 15.16 -13.65 49.43
CA GLY A 509 15.81 -14.40 48.34
C GLY A 509 14.82 -14.97 47.33
N GLY A 510 13.77 -15.64 47.81
CA GLY A 510 12.77 -16.27 46.95
C GLY A 510 13.05 -17.75 46.72
N TYR A 511 12.92 -18.24 45.48
CA TYR A 511 13.14 -19.63 45.10
C TYR A 511 14.55 -19.86 44.57
N GLY A 512 15.35 -20.59 45.32
CA GLY A 512 16.67 -21.03 44.88
C GLY A 512 17.66 -20.98 46.03
N ASP A 513 18.94 -21.21 45.71
CA ASP A 513 19.99 -21.17 46.71
C ASP A 513 20.61 -19.75 46.77
N ASP A 514 19.91 -18.84 47.46
CA ASP A 514 20.21 -17.40 47.43
C ASP A 514 21.28 -16.98 48.43
N LEU A 515 21.98 -15.90 48.09
CA LEU A 515 23.02 -15.28 48.88
C LEU A 515 22.57 -13.89 49.35
N LEU A 516 22.37 -13.73 50.65
CA LEU A 516 21.84 -12.50 51.25
C LEU A 516 22.92 -11.83 52.11
N PHE A 517 23.21 -10.56 51.83
CA PHE A 517 24.06 -9.69 52.63
C PHE A 517 23.24 -8.52 53.18
N GLY A 518 23.09 -8.44 54.50
CA GLY A 518 22.44 -7.31 55.18
C GLY A 518 23.29 -6.05 54.99
N GLY A 519 24.39 -5.97 55.73
CA GLY A 519 25.35 -4.89 55.58
C GLY A 519 25.55 -4.19 56.90
N ALA A 520 25.31 -2.88 56.96
CA ALA A 520 25.37 -2.09 58.17
C ALA A 520 23.98 -1.58 58.55
N GLY A 521 23.47 -2.01 59.71
CA GLY A 521 22.16 -1.59 60.21
C GLY A 521 21.43 -2.75 60.87
N THR A 522 20.11 -2.68 60.97
CA THR A 522 19.26 -3.75 61.51
C THR A 522 18.51 -4.46 60.40
N ASP A 523 19.17 -5.45 59.82
CA ASP A 523 18.63 -6.13 58.63
C ASP A 523 17.68 -7.27 58.97
N THR A 524 16.70 -7.46 58.09
CA THR A 524 15.70 -8.52 58.17
C THR A 524 15.77 -9.38 56.90
N ALA A 525 16.22 -10.62 57.05
CA ALA A 525 16.06 -11.63 56.00
C ALA A 525 14.76 -12.42 56.19
N ARG A 526 13.92 -12.50 55.17
CA ARG A 526 12.71 -13.34 55.17
C ARG A 526 12.85 -14.50 54.20
N PHE A 527 12.58 -15.69 54.72
CA PHE A 527 12.68 -16.95 53.98
C PHE A 527 11.28 -17.44 53.62
N SER A 528 11.08 -17.80 52.36
CA SER A 528 9.82 -18.37 51.86
C SER A 528 9.85 -19.91 51.87
N TYR A 529 11.05 -20.51 51.93
CA TYR A 529 11.29 -21.96 51.86
C TYR A 529 12.31 -22.45 52.90
N ASP A 530 12.93 -23.63 52.68
CA ASP A 530 13.86 -24.22 53.64
C ASP A 530 15.06 -23.28 53.84
N ARG A 531 15.30 -22.89 55.09
CA ARG A 531 16.40 -22.02 55.48
C ARG A 531 17.76 -22.55 55.01
N SER A 532 17.91 -23.86 54.79
CA SER A 532 19.17 -24.45 54.32
C SER A 532 19.58 -24.03 52.90
N GLN A 533 18.66 -23.46 52.12
CA GLN A 533 18.94 -22.97 50.77
C GLN A 533 19.58 -21.58 50.78
N TYR A 534 19.56 -20.87 51.91
CA TYR A 534 20.05 -19.49 51.99
C TYR A 534 21.43 -19.42 52.66
N THR A 535 22.35 -18.67 52.06
CA THR A 535 23.60 -18.26 52.71
C THR A 535 23.47 -16.82 53.17
N LEU A 536 23.48 -16.60 54.48
CA LEU A 536 23.40 -15.26 55.09
C LEU A 536 24.79 -14.83 55.58
N THR A 537 25.23 -13.66 55.16
CA THR A 537 26.43 -13.01 55.71
C THR A 537 26.07 -11.61 56.14
N ASP A 538 26.32 -11.28 57.40
CA ASP A 538 26.02 -9.96 57.95
C ASP A 538 27.21 -9.48 58.80
N LEU A 539 27.52 -8.18 58.71
CA LEU A 539 28.70 -7.56 59.34
C LEU A 539 28.33 -6.52 60.41
N GLY A 540 27.04 -6.22 60.61
CA GLY A 540 26.49 -5.24 61.57
C GLY A 540 25.97 -5.85 62.86
#